data_AF-A0A7C8BRZ2-F1
#
_entry.id   AF-A0A7C8BRZ2-F1
#
_cell.length_a   1.000
_cell.length_b   1.000
_cell.length_c   1.000
_cell.angle_alpha   90.00
_cell.angle_beta   90.00
_cell.angle_gamma   90.00
#
_symmetry.space_group_name_H-M   'P 1'
#
loop_
_entity.id
_entity.type
_entity.pdbx_description
1 polymer ?
#
loop_
_entity_poly.entity_id
_entity_poly.type
_entity_poly.pdbx_seq_one_letter_code
_entity_poly.pdbx_strand_id
1 'polypeptide(L)'
;MATPQTVGTASLTGWTQGAINRVELLVDSLEPEELDRLERPFNVNDIQNALLFLDKFHIGNVGVRLIVGTPGQQTPALLRGLRSLAGVGVSHFTLAPYSHACLGRTEGTALEEENVAAARGRLREYGYLEYLPGLFAHEERFRDTFAVLQARQCPEIGLGIDARSCFGGLSYVNTDDYTTYVSFPDDPSKTVVAVESCPAG
;
A
#
# COMPACT_ATOMS: atom_id res chain seq x y z
N MET A 1 5.29 -3.06 3.06
CA MET A 1 5.12 -1.59 3.14
C MET A 1 6.02 -1.05 4.24
N ALA A 2 6.46 0.19 4.16
CA ALA A 2 7.33 0.84 5.14
C ALA A 2 6.67 2.10 5.72
N THR A 3 6.74 2.27 7.04
CA THR A 3 6.34 3.52 7.70
C THR A 3 7.52 4.51 7.68
N PRO A 4 7.30 5.79 7.37
CA PRO A 4 8.39 6.77 7.16
C PRO A 4 9.45 6.82 8.26
N GLN A 5 9.04 6.85 9.53
CA GLN A 5 9.94 6.93 10.68
C GLN A 5 10.80 5.67 10.90
N THR A 6 10.51 4.57 10.21
CA THR A 6 11.31 3.33 10.27
C THR A 6 12.33 3.22 9.13
N VAL A 7 12.29 4.15 8.17
CA VAL A 7 13.23 4.21 7.05
C VAL A 7 14.51 4.90 7.50
N GLY A 8 15.59 4.14 7.58
CA GLY A 8 16.91 4.65 7.96
C GLY A 8 18.01 3.65 7.63
N THR A 9 19.26 4.00 7.94
CA THR A 9 20.44 3.22 7.56
C THR A 9 20.35 1.74 7.95
N ALA A 10 19.83 1.43 9.15
CA ALA A 10 19.71 0.06 9.63
C ALA A 10 18.73 -0.78 8.79
N SER A 11 17.52 -0.26 8.53
CA SER A 11 16.52 -0.95 7.71
C SER A 11 16.97 -1.08 6.26
N LEU A 12 17.53 -0.02 5.67
CA LEU A 12 18.01 -0.01 4.29
C LEU A 12 19.17 -0.97 4.04
N THR A 13 20.07 -1.12 5.02
CA THR A 13 21.15 -2.12 4.96
C THR A 13 20.56 -3.53 4.89
N GLY A 14 19.59 -3.84 5.75
CA GLY A 14 18.89 -5.12 5.73
C GLY A 14 18.14 -5.37 4.42
N TRP A 15 17.46 -4.36 3.89
CA TRP A 15 16.73 -4.47 2.62
C TRP A 15 17.66 -4.72 1.43
N THR A 16 18.82 -4.07 1.42
CA THR A 16 19.85 -4.28 0.38
C THR A 16 20.39 -5.70 0.43
N GLN A 17 20.65 -6.24 1.62
CA GLN A 17 21.09 -7.63 1.80
C GLN A 17 20.01 -8.64 1.40
N GLY A 18 18.74 -8.32 1.65
CA GLY A 18 17.58 -9.12 1.25
C GLY A 18 17.17 -8.95 -0.22
N ALA A 19 17.90 -8.17 -1.01
CA ALA A 19 17.59 -7.87 -2.40
C ALA A 19 16.15 -7.34 -2.62
N ILE A 20 15.65 -6.51 -1.70
CA ILE A 20 14.35 -5.86 -1.85
C ILE A 20 14.37 -4.98 -3.10
N ASN A 21 13.43 -5.22 -4.00
CA ASN A 21 13.36 -4.60 -5.32
C ASN A 21 12.21 -3.57 -5.46
N ARG A 22 11.34 -3.44 -4.47
CA ARG A 22 10.23 -2.49 -4.41
C ARG A 22 9.93 -2.12 -2.96
N VAL A 23 9.67 -0.83 -2.71
CA VAL A 23 9.23 -0.33 -1.41
C VAL A 23 7.98 0.52 -1.60
N GLU A 24 6.91 0.18 -0.89
CA GLU A 24 5.72 1.04 -0.75
C GLU A 24 5.83 1.84 0.56
N LEU A 25 5.99 3.16 0.47
CA LEU A 25 6.05 4.06 1.60
C LEU A 25 4.64 4.55 1.98
N LEU A 26 4.30 4.44 3.26
CA LEU A 26 3.05 4.95 3.80
C LEU A 26 3.15 6.47 3.99
N VAL A 27 2.76 7.23 2.97
CA VAL A 27 2.71 8.70 3.04
C VAL A 27 1.39 9.13 3.66
N ASP A 28 0.30 8.57 3.16
CA ASP A 28 -1.10 8.78 3.54
C ASP A 28 -1.62 10.21 3.36
N SER A 29 -0.93 11.22 3.86
CA SER A 29 -1.16 12.63 3.54
C SER A 29 0.13 13.45 3.69
N LEU A 30 0.19 14.58 2.99
CA LEU A 30 1.23 15.60 3.21
C LEU A 30 0.71 16.80 4.00
N GLU A 31 -0.52 16.73 4.51
CA GLU A 31 -1.12 17.75 5.37
C GLU A 31 -1.07 17.29 6.84
N PRO A 32 -0.44 18.05 7.76
CA PRO A 32 -0.30 17.64 9.16
C PRO A 32 -1.64 17.33 9.84
N GLU A 33 -2.66 18.15 9.62
CA GLU A 33 -3.99 17.92 10.21
C GLU A 33 -4.64 16.62 9.74
N GLU A 34 -4.36 16.18 8.51
CA GLU A 34 -4.87 14.91 8.00
C GLU A 34 -4.11 13.73 8.63
N LEU A 35 -2.80 13.85 8.82
CA LEU A 35 -2.00 12.84 9.52
C LEU A 35 -2.45 12.68 10.98
N ASP A 36 -2.75 13.78 11.66
CA ASP A 36 -3.28 13.78 13.03
C ASP A 36 -4.66 13.09 13.08
N ARG A 37 -5.57 13.39 12.14
CA ARG A 37 -6.88 12.72 12.04
C ARG A 37 -6.77 11.23 11.73
N LEU A 38 -5.74 10.83 10.99
CA LEU A 38 -5.43 9.44 10.67
C LEU A 38 -4.63 8.74 11.78
N GLU A 39 -4.34 9.43 12.89
CA GLU A 39 -3.56 8.97 14.02
C GLU A 39 -2.20 8.38 13.59
N ARG A 40 -1.55 9.03 12.61
CA ARG A 40 -0.27 8.54 12.08
C ARG A 40 0.86 8.82 13.08
N PRO A 41 1.73 7.82 13.34
CA PRO A 41 2.87 7.97 14.26
C PRO A 41 4.07 8.72 13.62
N PHE A 42 3.86 9.37 12.47
CA PHE A 42 4.89 10.06 11.70
C PHE A 42 4.34 11.36 11.13
N ASN A 43 5.23 12.30 10.84
CA ASN A 43 4.90 13.61 10.28
C ASN A 43 5.51 13.81 8.89
N VAL A 44 5.26 14.98 8.30
CA VAL A 44 5.74 15.35 6.96
C VAL A 44 7.27 15.32 6.83
N ASN A 45 8.01 15.68 7.88
CA ASN A 45 9.47 15.62 7.85
C ASN A 45 9.98 14.17 7.80
N ASP A 46 9.31 13.24 8.50
CA ASP A 46 9.65 11.82 8.44
C ASP A 46 9.46 11.27 7.02
N ILE A 47 8.37 11.67 6.35
CA ILE A 47 8.10 11.31 4.94
C ILE A 47 9.21 11.84 4.03
N GLN A 48 9.56 13.12 4.16
CA GLN A 48 10.61 13.74 3.35
C GLN A 48 11.97 13.07 3.59
N ASN A 49 12.32 12.80 4.85
CA ASN A 49 13.55 12.10 5.20
C ASN A 49 13.58 10.68 4.64
N ALA A 50 12.47 9.94 4.73
CA ALA A 50 12.37 8.60 4.17
C ALA A 50 12.60 8.59 2.66
N LEU A 51 11.96 9.51 1.92
CA LEU A 51 12.16 9.64 0.47
C LEU A 51 13.62 9.99 0.12
N LEU A 52 14.24 10.91 0.86
CA LEU A 52 15.66 11.24 0.68
C LEU A 52 16.58 10.06 0.96
N PHE A 53 16.28 9.23 1.96
CA PHE A 53 17.05 8.04 2.25
C PHE A 53 16.88 6.98 1.16
N LEU A 54 15.66 6.74 0.70
CA LEU A 54 15.39 5.77 -0.38
C LEU A 54 16.14 6.13 -1.66
N ASP A 55 16.16 7.42 -2.01
CA ASP A 55 16.93 7.94 -3.15
C ASP A 55 18.45 7.75 -2.97
N LYS A 56 19.00 8.12 -1.79
CA LYS A 56 20.43 7.95 -1.47
C LYS A 56 20.91 6.50 -1.50
N PHE A 57 20.05 5.56 -1.15
CA PHE A 57 20.34 4.12 -1.20
C PHE A 57 19.99 3.49 -2.56
N HIS A 58 19.63 4.30 -3.54
CA HIS A 58 19.34 3.89 -4.92
C HIS A 58 18.24 2.82 -5.02
N ILE A 59 17.23 2.90 -4.15
CA ILE A 59 16.03 2.06 -4.27
C ILE A 59 15.22 2.56 -5.48
N GLY A 60 15.29 1.83 -6.59
CA GLY A 60 14.78 2.30 -7.88
C GLY A 60 13.27 2.20 -8.08
N ASN A 61 12.55 1.43 -7.26
CA ASN A 61 11.09 1.26 -7.38
C ASN A 61 10.42 1.63 -6.05
N VAL A 62 10.21 2.92 -5.87
CA VAL A 62 9.54 3.48 -4.68
C VAL A 62 8.12 3.85 -5.06
N GLY A 63 7.16 3.19 -4.42
CA GLY A 63 5.75 3.56 -4.44
C GLY A 63 5.35 4.34 -3.21
N VAL A 64 4.30 5.15 -3.32
CA VAL A 64 3.69 5.84 -2.17
C VAL A 64 2.20 5.55 -2.10
N ARG A 65 1.72 5.28 -0.89
CA ARG A 65 0.29 5.19 -0.62
C ARG A 65 -0.23 6.53 -0.11
N LEU A 66 -1.37 6.97 -0.64
CA LEU A 66 -2.12 8.14 -0.17
C LEU A 66 -3.54 7.73 0.22
N ILE A 67 -4.02 8.26 1.35
CA ILE A 67 -5.41 8.11 1.77
C ILE A 67 -6.23 9.22 1.14
N VAL A 68 -7.31 8.83 0.46
CA VAL A 68 -8.16 9.75 -0.30
C VAL A 68 -9.54 9.81 0.34
N GLY A 69 -10.05 11.03 0.50
CA GLY A 69 -11.35 11.35 1.10
C GLY A 69 -11.40 11.26 2.63
N THR A 70 -10.26 11.47 3.30
CA THR A 70 -10.23 11.71 4.76
C THR A 70 -11.22 12.82 5.13
N PRO A 71 -11.99 12.71 6.22
CA PRO A 71 -12.93 13.75 6.62
C PRO A 71 -12.28 15.14 6.72
N GLY A 72 -12.81 16.11 5.97
CA GLY A 72 -12.29 17.47 5.88
C GLY A 72 -11.10 17.68 4.93
N GLN A 73 -10.63 16.63 4.24
CA GLN A 73 -9.57 16.72 3.24
C GLN A 73 -9.93 17.70 2.13
N GLN A 74 -8.98 18.59 1.84
CA GLN A 74 -9.15 19.61 0.81
C GLN A 74 -8.57 19.10 -0.50
N THR A 75 -9.38 19.01 -1.56
CA THR A 75 -8.93 18.59 -2.89
C THR A 75 -7.69 19.36 -3.38
N PRO A 76 -7.60 20.70 -3.23
CA PRO A 76 -6.39 21.43 -3.61
C PRO A 76 -5.13 20.97 -2.87
N ALA A 77 -5.25 20.60 -1.59
CA ALA A 77 -4.13 20.13 -0.78
C ALA A 77 -3.65 18.76 -1.25
N LEU A 78 -4.57 17.82 -1.48
CA LEU A 78 -4.28 16.52 -2.10
C LEU A 78 -3.53 16.68 -3.43
N LEU A 79 -4.02 17.55 -4.32
CA LEU A 79 -3.40 17.77 -5.63
C LEU A 79 -2.01 18.41 -5.54
N ARG A 80 -1.76 19.29 -4.55
CA ARG A 80 -0.40 19.76 -4.26
C ARG A 80 0.49 18.62 -3.78
N GLY A 81 -0.02 17.76 -2.90
CA GLY A 81 0.72 16.61 -2.39
C GLY A 81 1.16 15.68 -3.53
N LEU A 82 0.25 15.35 -4.45
CA LEU A 82 0.55 14.57 -5.65
C LEU A 82 1.64 15.23 -6.50
N ARG A 83 1.56 16.56 -6.70
CA ARG A 83 2.58 17.32 -7.44
C ARG A 83 3.95 17.18 -6.77
N SER A 84 4.02 17.37 -5.46
CA SER A 84 5.27 17.29 -4.71
C SER A 84 5.89 15.90 -4.80
N LEU A 85 5.10 14.85 -4.62
CA LEU A 85 5.57 13.46 -4.69
C LEU A 85 6.01 13.06 -6.10
N ALA A 86 5.26 13.47 -7.12
CA ALA A 86 5.65 13.26 -8.51
C ALA A 86 6.94 14.03 -8.86
N GLY A 87 7.10 15.24 -8.32
CA GLY A 87 8.31 16.07 -8.50
C GLY A 87 9.57 15.47 -7.89
N VAL A 88 9.44 14.62 -6.86
CA VAL A 88 10.56 13.86 -6.26
C VAL A 88 10.86 12.58 -7.06
N GLY A 89 10.06 12.24 -8.07
CA GLY A 89 10.32 11.09 -8.95
C GLY A 89 9.84 9.75 -8.40
N VAL A 90 8.82 9.76 -7.53
CA VAL A 90 8.17 8.52 -7.07
C VAL A 90 7.70 7.68 -8.27
N SER A 91 7.96 6.38 -8.26
CA SER A 91 7.73 5.51 -9.42
C SER A 91 6.28 5.01 -9.52
N HIS A 92 5.57 4.99 -8.38
CA HIS A 92 4.26 4.37 -8.24
C HIS A 92 3.38 5.08 -7.19
N PHE A 93 2.08 5.16 -7.44
CA PHE A 93 1.09 5.68 -6.48
C PHE A 93 0.00 4.65 -6.21
N THR A 94 -0.34 4.51 -4.93
CA THR A 94 -1.54 3.81 -4.47
C THR A 94 -2.50 4.83 -3.88
N LEU A 95 -3.65 5.04 -4.53
CA LEU A 95 -4.77 5.80 -3.98
C LEU A 95 -5.67 4.85 -3.21
N ALA A 96 -5.72 5.01 -1.89
CA ALA A 96 -6.50 4.17 -1.00
C ALA A 96 -7.68 5.00 -0.42
N PRO A 97 -8.94 4.72 -0.80
CA PRO A 97 -10.09 5.39 -0.23
C PRO A 97 -10.15 5.23 1.29
N TYR A 98 -10.49 6.29 2.01
CA TYR A 98 -10.55 6.30 3.48
C TYR A 98 -11.53 5.25 4.03
N SER A 99 -12.71 5.12 3.43
CA SER A 99 -13.72 4.10 3.72
C SER A 99 -13.13 2.69 3.74
N HIS A 100 -12.37 2.33 2.71
CA HIS A 100 -11.74 1.02 2.61
C HIS A 100 -10.52 0.90 3.54
N ALA A 101 -9.60 1.87 3.49
CA ALA A 101 -8.30 1.78 4.13
C ALA A 101 -8.33 1.98 5.65
N CYS A 102 -9.33 2.70 6.17
CA CYS A 102 -9.42 3.07 7.58
C CYS A 102 -10.67 2.51 8.26
N LEU A 103 -11.78 2.31 7.53
CA LEU A 103 -13.04 1.85 8.11
C LEU A 103 -13.42 0.41 7.72
N GLY A 104 -12.67 -0.22 6.81
CA GLY A 104 -12.99 -1.57 6.30
C GLY A 104 -14.31 -1.63 5.52
N ARG A 105 -14.76 -0.50 4.96
CA ARG A 105 -16.01 -0.40 4.19
C ARG A 105 -15.72 -0.46 2.70
N THR A 106 -16.63 -1.10 1.95
CA THR A 106 -16.55 -1.17 0.48
C THR A 106 -17.20 0.03 -0.20
N GLU A 107 -18.15 0.68 0.47
CA GLU A 107 -18.86 1.85 -0.05
C GLU A 107 -18.13 3.13 0.32
N GLY A 108 -17.80 3.92 -0.69
CA GLY A 108 -17.13 5.20 -0.53
C GLY A 108 -18.10 6.36 -0.29
N THR A 109 -17.52 7.52 0.06
CA THR A 109 -18.28 8.77 0.19
C THR A 109 -18.21 9.59 -1.10
N ALA A 110 -19.15 10.54 -1.30
CA ALA A 110 -19.09 11.47 -2.43
C ALA A 110 -17.77 12.27 -2.48
N LEU A 111 -17.22 12.62 -1.30
CA LEU A 111 -15.91 13.29 -1.20
C LEU A 111 -14.77 12.38 -1.69
N GLU A 112 -14.82 11.08 -1.37
CA GLU A 112 -13.84 10.12 -1.86
C GLU A 112 -13.91 9.99 -3.38
N GLU A 113 -15.11 9.84 -3.94
CA GLU A 113 -15.31 9.73 -5.39
C GLU A 113 -14.78 10.97 -6.12
N GLU A 114 -15.10 12.17 -5.64
CA GLU A 114 -14.61 13.44 -6.18
C GLU A 114 -13.08 13.52 -6.12
N ASN A 115 -12.49 13.25 -4.95
CA ASN A 115 -11.05 13.35 -4.76
C ASN A 115 -10.28 12.28 -5.54
N VAL A 116 -10.82 11.05 -5.64
CA VAL A 116 -10.23 9.98 -6.46
C VAL A 116 -10.27 10.37 -7.93
N ALA A 117 -11.38 10.92 -8.43
CA ALA A 117 -11.48 11.37 -9.82
C ALA A 117 -10.49 12.51 -10.12
N ALA A 118 -10.37 13.49 -9.22
CA ALA A 118 -9.42 14.59 -9.35
C ALA A 118 -7.96 14.10 -9.31
N ALA A 119 -7.64 13.21 -8.38
CA ALA A 119 -6.30 12.62 -8.24
C ALA A 119 -5.91 11.77 -9.46
N ARG A 120 -6.84 10.95 -9.97
CA ARG A 120 -6.67 10.15 -11.18
C ARG A 120 -6.36 11.03 -12.40
N GLY A 121 -7.13 12.09 -12.59
CA GLY A 121 -6.88 13.06 -13.67
C GLY A 121 -5.49 13.68 -13.58
N ARG A 122 -5.09 14.08 -12.36
CA ARG A 122 -3.80 14.70 -12.11
C ARG A 122 -2.62 13.76 -12.32
N LEU A 123 -2.71 12.52 -11.82
CA LEU A 123 -1.66 11.52 -12.00
C LEU A 123 -1.45 11.19 -13.48
N ARG A 124 -2.54 11.15 -14.27
CA ARG A 124 -2.46 10.98 -15.71
C ARG A 124 -1.74 12.14 -16.41
N GLU A 125 -2.00 13.39 -16.00
CA GLU A 125 -1.26 14.56 -16.51
C GLU A 125 0.25 14.45 -16.23
N TYR A 126 0.63 13.82 -15.12
CA TYR A 126 2.03 13.56 -14.75
C TYR A 126 2.62 12.30 -15.39
N GLY A 127 1.87 11.62 -16.27
CA GLY A 127 2.36 10.45 -17.01
C GLY A 127 2.17 9.10 -16.29
N TYR A 128 1.48 9.06 -15.15
CA TYR A 128 1.19 7.79 -14.48
C TYR A 128 -0.07 7.14 -15.08
N LEU A 129 0.01 5.84 -15.32
CA LEU A 129 -1.08 5.04 -15.85
C LEU A 129 -1.69 4.18 -14.75
N GLU A 130 -3.02 4.27 -14.60
CA GLU A 130 -3.77 3.36 -13.74
C GLU A 130 -3.83 1.98 -14.39
N TYR A 131 -3.25 0.97 -13.73
CA TYR A 131 -3.20 -0.40 -14.26
C TYR A 131 -4.06 -1.39 -13.46
N LEU A 132 -4.46 -0.99 -12.25
CA LEU A 132 -5.49 -1.59 -11.41
C LEU A 132 -6.22 -0.46 -10.68
N PRO A 133 -7.47 -0.65 -10.21
CA PRO A 133 -8.21 0.39 -9.50
C PRO A 133 -7.40 0.99 -8.34
N GLY A 134 -7.07 2.28 -8.43
CA GLY A 134 -6.29 2.98 -7.42
C GLY A 134 -4.77 2.78 -7.49
N LEU A 135 -4.23 1.92 -8.37
CA LEU A 135 -2.79 1.72 -8.54
C LEU A 135 -2.28 2.32 -9.85
N PHE A 136 -1.29 3.20 -9.73
CA PHE A 136 -0.74 3.99 -10.83
C PHE A 136 0.77 3.81 -10.91
N ALA A 137 1.31 3.63 -12.11
CA ALA A 137 2.76 3.53 -12.33
C ALA A 137 3.18 4.38 -13.52
N HIS A 138 4.39 4.96 -13.46
CA HIS A 138 4.95 5.72 -14.57
C HIS A 138 5.37 4.80 -15.73
N GLU A 139 5.87 3.60 -15.42
CA GLU A 139 6.29 2.59 -16.40
C GLU A 139 5.86 1.19 -15.96
N GLU A 140 5.80 0.24 -16.90
CA GLU A 140 5.39 -1.13 -16.60
C GLU A 140 6.29 -1.82 -15.56
N ARG A 141 7.59 -1.53 -15.60
CA ARG A 141 8.58 -2.07 -14.64
C ARG A 141 8.34 -1.66 -13.18
N PHE A 142 7.55 -0.60 -12.96
CA PHE A 142 7.23 -0.10 -11.62
C PHE A 142 5.87 -0.58 -11.11
N ARG A 143 5.12 -1.35 -11.91
CA ARG A 143 3.86 -1.94 -11.47
C ARG A 143 4.11 -2.93 -10.33
N ASP A 144 3.20 -2.92 -9.37
CA ASP A 144 3.13 -3.95 -8.35
C ASP A 144 2.71 -5.28 -8.99
N THR A 145 3.69 -6.15 -9.23
CA THR A 145 3.46 -7.46 -9.86
C THR A 145 2.63 -8.36 -8.96
N PHE A 146 2.80 -8.25 -7.64
CA PHE A 146 2.04 -9.05 -6.69
C PHE A 146 0.55 -8.69 -6.72
N ALA A 147 0.22 -7.39 -6.71
CA ALA A 147 -1.16 -6.94 -6.86
C ALA A 147 -1.79 -7.37 -8.19
N VAL A 148 -1.01 -7.40 -9.28
CA VAL A 148 -1.48 -7.88 -10.59
C VAL A 148 -1.77 -9.38 -10.57
N LEU A 149 -0.91 -10.19 -9.94
CA LEU A 149 -1.13 -11.63 -9.81
C LEU A 149 -2.34 -11.93 -8.93
N GLN A 150 -2.51 -11.19 -7.84
CA GLN A 150 -3.68 -11.32 -6.96
C GLN A 150 -4.98 -10.96 -7.69
N ALA A 151 -5.01 -9.86 -8.45
CA ALA A 151 -6.17 -9.47 -9.25
C ALA A 151 -6.52 -10.49 -10.34
N ARG A 152 -5.53 -11.25 -10.82
CA ARG A 152 -5.71 -12.36 -11.76
C ARG A 152 -6.09 -13.68 -11.08
N GLN A 153 -6.21 -13.70 -9.75
CA GLN A 153 -6.46 -14.89 -8.95
C GLN A 153 -5.42 -16.00 -9.25
N CYS A 154 -4.17 -15.61 -9.50
CA CYS A 154 -3.09 -16.57 -9.67
C CYS A 154 -2.81 -17.30 -8.35
N PRO A 155 -2.27 -18.54 -8.41
CA PRO A 155 -1.93 -19.27 -7.20
C PRO A 155 -0.96 -18.50 -6.29
N GLU A 156 -1.34 -18.34 -5.02
CA GLU A 156 -0.64 -17.55 -4.01
C GLU A 156 -0.65 -18.30 -2.68
N ILE A 157 0.50 -18.31 -2.00
CA ILE A 157 0.64 -18.81 -0.63
C ILE A 157 0.99 -17.64 0.26
N GLY A 158 0.03 -17.23 1.08
CA GLY A 158 0.24 -16.27 2.16
C GLY A 158 0.88 -16.94 3.36
N LEU A 159 1.86 -16.26 3.97
CA LEU A 159 2.54 -16.71 5.18
C LEU A 159 2.32 -15.69 6.30
N GLY A 160 2.04 -16.17 7.51
CA GLY A 160 1.80 -15.33 8.68
C GLY A 160 0.37 -15.37 9.20
N ILE A 161 0.17 -14.65 10.29
CA ILE A 161 -1.14 -14.36 10.88
C ILE A 161 -2.01 -13.58 9.89
N ASP A 162 -3.31 -13.88 9.81
CA ASP A 162 -4.29 -13.28 8.88
C ASP A 162 -3.90 -13.40 7.38
N ALA A 163 -2.93 -14.25 7.06
CA ALA A 163 -2.49 -14.43 5.68
C ALA A 163 -3.54 -15.20 4.87
N ARG A 164 -3.75 -14.76 3.63
CA ARG A 164 -4.67 -15.40 2.68
C ARG A 164 -3.86 -16.15 1.63
N SER A 165 -4.37 -17.30 1.24
CA SER A 165 -3.80 -18.12 0.17
C SER A 165 -4.91 -18.52 -0.79
N CYS A 166 -4.60 -18.63 -2.08
CA CYS A 166 -5.42 -19.40 -3.03
C CYS A 166 -4.46 -20.31 -3.80
N PHE A 167 -4.51 -21.61 -3.50
CA PHE A 167 -3.58 -22.59 -4.07
C PHE A 167 -4.25 -23.96 -4.16
N GLY A 168 -4.01 -24.68 -5.26
CA GLY A 168 -4.55 -26.04 -5.44
C GLY A 168 -6.08 -26.12 -5.46
N GLY A 169 -6.77 -25.06 -5.91
CA GLY A 169 -8.24 -24.98 -5.94
C GLY A 169 -8.88 -24.65 -4.58
N LEU A 170 -8.07 -24.31 -3.57
CA LEU A 170 -8.53 -23.90 -2.25
C LEU A 170 -8.09 -22.48 -1.94
N SER A 171 -9.03 -21.65 -1.50
CA SER A 171 -8.77 -20.39 -0.82
C SER A 171 -8.81 -20.63 0.68
N TYR A 172 -7.80 -20.20 1.42
CA TYR A 172 -7.79 -20.33 2.88
C TYR A 172 -7.16 -19.13 3.57
N VAL A 173 -7.60 -18.89 4.81
CA VAL A 173 -7.19 -17.75 5.63
C VAL A 173 -6.65 -18.25 6.96
N ASN A 174 -5.45 -17.80 7.31
CA ASN A 174 -4.87 -18.05 8.63
C ASN A 174 -5.58 -17.20 9.68
N THR A 175 -5.63 -17.68 10.92
CA THR A 175 -6.21 -16.96 12.06
C THR A 175 -5.58 -15.58 12.23
N ASP A 176 -6.39 -14.61 12.64
CA ASP A 176 -5.99 -13.26 13.06
C ASP A 176 -5.66 -13.18 14.57
N ASP A 177 -5.85 -14.28 15.32
CA ASP A 177 -5.50 -14.36 16.73
C ASP A 177 -4.02 -14.75 16.92
N TYR A 178 -3.24 -13.80 17.43
CA TYR A 178 -1.79 -13.96 17.61
C TYR A 178 -1.45 -15.13 18.53
N THR A 179 -2.24 -15.29 19.60
CA THR A 179 -2.00 -16.36 20.60
C THR A 179 -2.15 -17.73 19.96
N THR A 180 -3.21 -17.92 19.15
CA THR A 180 -3.49 -19.16 18.42
C THR A 180 -2.42 -19.43 17.38
N TYR A 181 -2.06 -18.42 16.58
CA TYR A 181 -1.06 -18.58 15.51
C TYR A 181 0.31 -19.03 16.06
N VAL A 182 0.78 -18.42 17.16
CA VAL A 182 2.09 -18.73 17.75
C VAL A 182 2.08 -19.99 18.60
N SER A 183 0.93 -20.37 19.19
CA SER A 183 0.82 -21.60 19.99
C SER A 183 0.73 -22.86 19.13
N PHE A 184 0.31 -22.73 17.87
CA PHE A 184 0.07 -23.85 16.96
C PHE A 184 0.66 -23.64 15.56
N PRO A 185 1.94 -23.23 15.44
CA PRO A 185 2.52 -22.77 14.17
C PRO A 185 2.64 -23.87 13.10
N ASP A 186 2.51 -25.14 13.50
CA ASP A 186 2.62 -26.34 12.67
C ASP A 186 1.29 -27.13 12.54
N ASP A 187 0.19 -26.61 13.09
CA ASP A 187 -1.11 -27.27 13.10
C ASP A 187 -2.15 -26.44 12.32
N PRO A 188 -2.28 -26.67 10.99
CA PRO A 188 -3.27 -25.99 10.15
C PRO A 188 -4.72 -26.17 10.62
N SER A 189 -5.04 -27.25 11.34
CA SER A 189 -6.41 -27.48 11.83
C SER A 189 -6.86 -26.46 12.88
N LYS A 190 -5.89 -25.76 13.50
CA LYS A 190 -6.14 -24.68 14.47
C LYS A 190 -5.84 -23.30 13.91
N THR A 191 -4.92 -23.21 12.97
CA THR A 191 -4.46 -21.92 12.43
C THR A 191 -5.16 -21.50 11.16
N VAL A 192 -5.90 -22.39 10.47
CA VAL A 192 -6.73 -22.02 9.32
C VAL A 192 -8.19 -21.87 9.77
N VAL A 193 -8.76 -20.68 9.57
CA VAL A 193 -10.11 -20.33 10.07
C VAL A 193 -11.19 -20.32 8.98
N ALA A 194 -10.79 -20.21 7.71
CA ALA A 194 -11.70 -20.25 6.56
C ALA A 194 -11.07 -21.06 5.43
N VAL A 195 -11.88 -21.88 4.77
CA VAL A 195 -11.52 -22.63 3.57
C VAL A 195 -12.68 -22.59 2.59
N GLU A 196 -12.41 -22.17 1.37
CA GLU A 196 -13.38 -22.07 0.27
C GLU A 196 -12.78 -22.65 -1.01
N SER A 197 -13.62 -23.06 -1.96
CA SER A 197 -13.14 -23.41 -3.30
C SER A 197 -12.75 -22.15 -4.07
N CYS A 198 -11.54 -22.09 -4.61
CA CYS A 198 -11.15 -21.07 -5.60
C CYS A 198 -10.95 -21.71 -6.98
N PRO A 199 -11.03 -20.94 -8.09
CA PRO A 199 -10.78 -21.46 -9.42
C PRO A 199 -9.42 -22.18 -9.47
N ALA A 200 -9.40 -23.41 -10.00
CA ALA A 200 -8.13 -24.08 -10.28
C ALA A 200 -7.47 -23.32 -11.44
N GLY A 201 -6.37 -22.61 -11.13
CA GLY A 201 -5.53 -21.95 -12.12
C GLY A 201 -4.84 -22.93 -13.07
#